data_AF-A0A969NTN7-F1
#
_entry.id   AF-A0A969NTN7-F1
#
_cell.length_a   1.000
_cell.length_b   1.000
_cell.length_c   1.000
_cell.angle_alpha   90.00
_cell.angle_beta   90.00
_cell.angle_gamma   90.00
#
_symmetry.space_group_name_H-M   'P 1'
#
loop_
_entity.id
_entity.type
_entity.pdbx_description
1 polymer ?
#
loop_
_entity_poly.entity_id
_entity_poly.type
_entity_poly.pdbx_seq_one_letter_code
_entity_poly.pdbx_strand_id
1 'polypeptide(L)'
;MASIIYKWSIDEWHKLVDSGVLEGKPVELLEGNIVEMSPEGIEHSYTNQSVSDYLRDLLQGKAHVRDAHPITLDNSEPEPDIAIVKLPATLYRSHHPYPQDIYWLRVRF
;
A
#
# COMPACT_ATOMS: atom_id res chain seq x y z
N MET A 1 8.05 -24.08 26.68
CA MET A 1 7.15 -22.91 26.69
C MET A 1 6.67 -22.70 25.26
N ALA A 2 5.36 -22.62 25.04
CA ALA A 2 4.84 -22.22 23.74
C ALA A 2 4.96 -20.69 23.63
N SER A 3 5.67 -20.21 22.60
CA SER A 3 5.67 -18.78 22.26
C SER A 3 4.54 -18.53 21.27
N ILE A 4 3.79 -17.45 21.47
CA ILE A 4 2.74 -17.01 20.55
C ILE A 4 3.20 -15.68 19.96
N ILE A 5 3.10 -15.54 18.65
CA ILE A 5 3.42 -14.29 17.95
C ILE A 5 2.25 -13.33 18.16
N TYR A 6 2.54 -12.16 18.73
CA TYR A 6 1.57 -11.08 18.82
C TYR A 6 1.23 -10.54 17.43
N LYS A 7 -0.05 -10.30 17.17
CA LYS A 7 -0.54 -9.74 15.91
C LYS A 7 -1.03 -8.32 16.15
N TRP A 8 -0.47 -7.38 15.40
CA TRP A 8 -0.85 -5.98 15.42
C TRP A 8 -2.19 -5.79 14.71
N SER A 9 -3.07 -4.98 15.29
CA SER A 9 -4.24 -4.43 14.61
C SER A 9 -3.87 -3.21 13.77
N ILE A 10 -4.75 -2.83 12.83
CA ILE A 10 -4.59 -1.62 12.01
C ILE A 10 -4.52 -0.35 12.89
N ASP A 11 -5.36 -0.27 13.91
CA ASP A 11 -5.37 0.89 14.83
C ASP A 11 -4.07 1.03 15.62
N GLU A 12 -3.45 -0.08 16.01
CA GLU A 12 -2.15 -0.07 16.69
C GLU A 12 -1.02 0.26 15.73
N TRP A 13 -1.10 -0.25 14.49
CA TRP A 13 -0.18 0.10 13.41
C TRP A 13 -0.18 1.60 13.14
N HIS A 14 -1.35 2.24 12.96
CA HIS A 14 -1.43 3.69 12.73
C HIS A 14 -0.86 4.49 13.89
N LYS A 15 -1.16 4.12 15.14
CA LYS A 15 -0.54 4.75 16.33
C LYS A 15 0.98 4.62 16.34
N LEU A 16 1.51 3.48 15.89
CA LEU A 16 2.94 3.25 15.83
C LEU A 16 3.59 4.07 14.72
N VAL A 17 2.97 4.16 13.54
CA VAL A 17 3.42 5.02 12.44
C VAL A 17 3.42 6.50 12.87
N ASP A 18 2.31 6.97 13.44
CA ASP A 18 2.13 8.35 13.93
C ASP A 18 3.13 8.74 15.04
N SER A 19 3.63 7.75 15.79
CA SER A 19 4.64 7.97 16.82
C SER A 19 6.05 8.28 16.27
N GLY A 20 6.29 8.07 14.98
CA GLY A 20 7.60 8.27 14.33
C GLY A 20 8.63 7.15 14.59
N VAL A 21 8.30 6.12 15.38
CA VAL A 21 9.22 4.99 15.68
C VAL A 21 9.67 4.21 14.44
N LEU A 22 8.86 4.25 13.39
CA LEU A 22 9.09 3.59 12.10
C LEU A 22 9.62 4.53 11.02
N GLU A 23 9.87 5.80 11.33
CA GLU A 23 10.35 6.77 10.34
C GLU A 23 11.67 6.31 9.70
N GLY A 24 11.71 6.34 8.36
CA GLY A 24 12.86 5.87 7.57
C GLY A 24 13.05 4.36 7.49
N LYS A 25 12.16 3.56 8.11
CA LYS A 25 12.20 2.09 8.00
C LYS A 25 11.25 1.63 6.90
N PRO A 26 11.73 0.86 5.90
CA PRO A 26 10.88 0.34 4.83
C PRO A 26 10.09 -0.87 5.35
N VAL A 27 9.07 -0.64 6.18
CA VAL A 27 8.26 -1.70 6.77
C VAL A 27 6.79 -1.58 6.38
N GLU A 28 6.12 -2.72 6.25
CA GLU A 28 4.68 -2.82 5.98
C GLU A 28 4.01 -3.69 7.04
N LEU A 29 2.69 -3.53 7.19
CA LEU A 29 1.87 -4.44 8.00
C LEU A 29 1.29 -5.54 7.12
N LEU A 30 1.73 -6.78 7.29
CA LEU A 30 1.24 -7.95 6.55
C LEU A 30 0.71 -9.01 7.51
N GLU A 31 -0.60 -9.27 7.44
CA GLU A 31 -1.33 -10.21 8.30
C GLU A 31 -1.05 -10.01 9.80
N GLY A 32 -1.04 -8.75 10.24
CA GLY A 32 -0.72 -8.34 11.61
C GLY A 32 0.75 -8.46 12.00
N ASN A 33 1.68 -8.72 11.06
CA ASN A 33 3.12 -8.68 11.29
C ASN A 33 3.73 -7.43 10.67
N ILE A 34 4.72 -6.84 11.34
CA ILE A 34 5.55 -5.79 10.75
C ILE A 34 6.67 -6.48 9.96
N VAL A 35 6.70 -6.27 8.65
CA VAL A 35 7.63 -6.93 7.72
C VAL A 35 8.51 -5.88 7.06
N GLU A 36 9.82 -6.09 7.08
CA GLU A 36 10.78 -5.24 6.37
C GLU A 36 10.81 -5.59 4.89
N MET A 37 10.71 -4.55 4.06
CA MET A 37 10.64 -4.63 2.62
C MET A 37 12.01 -4.35 2.01
N SER A 38 12.32 -5.07 0.94
CA SER A 38 13.57 -4.87 0.22
C SER A 38 13.54 -3.56 -0.58
N PRO A 39 14.67 -2.83 -0.71
CA PRO A 39 14.73 -1.64 -1.53
C PRO A 39 14.27 -1.88 -2.97
N GLU A 40 13.70 -0.86 -3.61
CA GLU A 40 13.32 -0.94 -5.02
C GLU A 40 14.55 -0.96 -5.95
N GLY A 41 14.58 -1.94 -6.86
CA GLY A 41 15.61 -2.04 -7.90
C GLY A 41 15.32 -1.10 -9.08
N ILE A 42 16.36 -0.66 -9.78
CA ILE A 42 16.26 0.32 -10.89
C ILE A 42 15.33 -0.16 -12.01
N GLU A 43 15.46 -1.42 -12.45
CA GLU A 43 14.61 -1.99 -13.51
C GLU A 43 13.14 -2.06 -13.08
N HIS A 44 12.91 -2.36 -11.80
CA HIS A 44 11.58 -2.45 -11.22
C HIS A 44 10.90 -1.08 -11.20
N SER A 45 11.62 -0.06 -10.71
CA SER A 45 11.08 1.30 -10.64
C SER A 45 10.76 1.87 -12.02
N TYR A 46 11.64 1.68 -13.01
CA TYR A 46 11.38 2.12 -14.39
C TYR A 46 10.17 1.43 -15.02
N THR A 47 10.08 0.11 -14.85
CA THR A 47 8.95 -0.68 -15.37
C THR A 47 7.65 -0.27 -14.68
N ASN A 48 7.69 -0.04 -13.36
CA ASN A 48 6.51 0.34 -12.60
C ASN A 48 5.99 1.71 -13.03
N GLN A 49 6.88 2.70 -13.14
CA GLN A 49 6.54 4.04 -13.62
C GLN A 49 5.92 3.99 -15.02
N SER A 50 6.54 3.25 -15.96
CA SER A 50 6.06 3.13 -17.34
C SER A 50 4.64 2.54 -17.42
N VAL A 51 4.36 1.51 -16.61
CA VAL A 51 3.03 0.91 -16.55
C VAL A 51 2.02 1.84 -15.89
N SER A 52 2.41 2.53 -14.81
CA SER A 52 1.58 3.51 -14.11
C SER A 52 1.13 4.63 -15.05
N ASP A 53 2.05 5.19 -15.83
CA ASP A 53 1.74 6.27 -16.78
C ASP A 53 0.82 5.82 -17.91
N TYR A 54 1.07 4.62 -18.46
CA TYR A 54 0.17 4.03 -19.46
C TYR A 54 -1.26 3.83 -18.90
N LEU A 55 -1.39 3.31 -17.68
CA LEU A 55 -2.69 3.09 -17.05
C LEU A 55 -3.40 4.41 -16.73
N ARG A 56 -2.66 5.45 -16.32
CA ARG A 56 -3.23 6.79 -16.06
C ARG A 56 -3.88 7.39 -17.30
N ASP A 57 -3.22 7.26 -18.46
CA ASP A 57 -3.75 7.71 -19.74
C ASP A 57 -5.01 6.90 -20.12
N LEU A 58 -4.90 5.57 -20.07
CA LEU A 58 -6.00 4.66 -20.44
C LEU A 58 -7.26 4.82 -19.57
N LEU A 59 -7.08 5.10 -18.28
CA LEU A 59 -8.14 5.15 -17.27
C LEU A 59 -8.55 6.57 -16.87
N GLN A 60 -8.09 7.57 -17.62
CA GLN A 60 -8.40 8.97 -17.36
C GLN A 60 -9.93 9.17 -17.23
N GLY A 61 -10.36 9.76 -16.11
CA GLY A 61 -11.77 10.02 -15.80
C GLY A 61 -12.61 8.78 -15.43
N LYS A 62 -12.04 7.58 -15.42
CA LYS A 62 -12.74 6.32 -15.07
C LYS A 62 -12.29 5.76 -13.72
N ALA A 63 -10.99 5.84 -13.43
CA ALA A 63 -10.40 5.36 -12.19
C ALA A 63 -9.20 6.23 -11.80
N HIS A 64 -8.75 6.10 -10.56
CA HIS A 64 -7.52 6.71 -10.07
C HIS A 64 -6.43 5.65 -9.97
N VAL A 65 -5.29 5.90 -10.60
CA VAL A 65 -4.11 5.02 -10.54
C VAL A 65 -3.17 5.56 -9.47
N ARG A 66 -2.88 4.73 -8.46
CA ARG A 66 -1.95 5.00 -7.36
C ARG A 66 -0.78 4.02 -7.45
N ASP A 67 0.45 4.51 -7.48
CA ASP A 67 1.67 3.72 -7.56
C ASP A 67 2.51 3.90 -6.31
N ALA A 68 3.01 2.81 -5.70
CA ALA A 68 3.80 2.86 -4.46
C ALA A 68 3.11 3.69 -3.36
N HIS A 69 1.84 3.38 -3.07
CA HIS A 69 1.10 4.00 -1.96
C HIS A 69 0.31 2.94 -1.19
N PRO A 70 0.21 3.07 0.15
CA PRO A 70 -0.46 2.07 0.96
C PRO A 70 -1.96 1.93 0.65
N ILE A 71 -2.45 0.70 0.85
CA ILE A 71 -3.87 0.33 0.87
C ILE A 71 -4.20 -0.31 2.22
N THR A 72 -5.37 -0.06 2.79
CA THR A 72 -5.76 -0.65 4.08
C THR A 72 -6.67 -1.85 3.84
N LEU A 73 -6.26 -3.03 4.28
CA LEU A 73 -7.01 -4.28 4.30
C LEU A 73 -7.41 -4.61 5.76
N ASP A 74 -8.16 -5.70 5.97
CA ASP A 74 -8.71 -6.07 7.28
C ASP A 74 -7.64 -6.19 8.39
N ASN A 75 -6.47 -6.74 8.05
CA ASN A 75 -5.36 -6.98 8.98
C ASN A 75 -3.98 -6.64 8.39
N SER A 76 -3.95 -5.91 7.28
CA SER A 76 -2.74 -5.60 6.53
C SER A 76 -2.82 -4.19 5.94
N GLU A 77 -1.69 -3.52 5.84
CA GLU A 77 -1.55 -2.25 5.12
C GLU A 77 -0.32 -2.31 4.20
N PRO A 78 -0.41 -3.07 3.09
CA PRO A 78 0.69 -3.19 2.14
C PRO A 78 0.83 -1.96 1.24
N GLU A 79 2.01 -1.79 0.66
CA GLU A 79 2.30 -0.78 -0.37
C GLU A 79 2.46 -1.47 -1.75
N PRO A 80 1.37 -1.64 -2.51
CA PRO A 80 1.44 -2.24 -3.84
C PRO A 80 2.18 -1.34 -4.84
N ASP A 81 2.79 -1.98 -5.84
CA ASP A 81 3.39 -1.31 -6.99
C ASP A 81 2.40 -0.39 -7.69
N ILE A 82 1.18 -0.89 -7.93
CA ILE A 82 0.07 -0.15 -8.55
C ILE A 82 -1.27 -0.62 -7.95
N ALA A 83 -2.10 0.34 -7.57
CA ALA A 83 -3.51 0.14 -7.23
C ALA A 83 -4.39 1.00 -8.16
N ILE A 84 -5.36 0.36 -8.83
CA ILE A 84 -6.40 1.04 -9.58
C ILE A 84 -7.62 1.15 -8.66
N VAL A 85 -8.01 2.36 -8.31
CA VAL A 85 -9.04 2.64 -7.30
C VAL A 85 -10.13 3.56 -7.83
N LYS A 86 -11.24 3.64 -7.09
CA LYS A 86 -12.38 4.50 -7.42
C LYS A 86 -12.01 5.98 -7.50
N LEU A 87 -12.76 6.71 -8.30
CA LEU A 87 -12.81 8.17 -8.27
C LEU A 87 -13.88 8.68 -7.30
N PRO A 88 -13.78 9.94 -6.84
CA PRO A 88 -12.67 10.86 -7.07
C PRO A 88 -11.45 10.54 -6.17
N ALA A 89 -10.25 10.89 -6.62
CA ALA A 89 -9.02 10.72 -5.83
C ALA A 89 -9.09 11.45 -4.46
N THR A 90 -9.94 12.47 -4.35
CA THR A 90 -10.18 13.20 -3.10
C THR A 90 -10.81 12.36 -1.99
N LEU A 91 -11.40 11.19 -2.29
CA LEU A 91 -11.89 10.26 -1.28
C LEU A 91 -10.78 9.84 -0.32
N TYR A 92 -9.55 9.72 -0.81
CA TYR A 92 -8.43 9.16 -0.05
C TYR A 92 -7.54 10.23 0.59
N ARG A 93 -8.09 11.41 0.90
CA ARG A 93 -7.34 12.49 1.56
C ARG A 93 -7.06 12.22 3.03
N SER A 94 -7.93 11.44 3.69
CA SER A 94 -7.87 11.16 5.12
C SER A 94 -7.70 9.68 5.44
N HIS A 95 -7.69 8.81 4.43
CA HIS A 95 -7.52 7.37 4.59
C HIS A 95 -6.98 6.75 3.29
N HIS A 96 -6.38 5.56 3.39
CA HIS A 96 -6.00 4.75 2.24
C HIS A 96 -7.21 4.05 1.61
N PRO A 97 -7.13 3.59 0.35
CA PRO A 97 -8.19 2.81 -0.27
C PRO A 97 -8.44 1.51 0.50
N TYR A 98 -9.71 1.18 0.69
CA TYR A 98 -10.16 -0.08 1.26
C TYR A 98 -10.49 -1.11 0.16
N PRO A 99 -10.67 -2.41 0.48
CA PRO A 99 -10.90 -3.45 -0.52
C PRO A 99 -12.07 -3.13 -1.48
N GLN A 100 -13.15 -2.57 -0.96
CA GLN A 100 -14.32 -2.20 -1.77
C GLN A 100 -14.04 -1.12 -2.81
N ASP A 101 -12.97 -0.35 -2.66
CA ASP A 101 -12.61 0.76 -3.53
C ASP A 101 -11.57 0.41 -4.59
N ILE A 102 -11.03 -0.80 -4.51
CA ILE A 102 -9.95 -1.28 -5.35
C ILE A 102 -10.53 -2.13 -6.49
N TYR A 103 -10.25 -1.72 -7.72
CA TYR A 103 -10.61 -2.48 -8.91
C TYR A 103 -9.54 -3.52 -9.28
N TRP A 104 -8.27 -3.21 -9.02
CA TRP A 104 -7.14 -4.06 -9.39
C TRP A 104 -5.87 -3.67 -8.64
N LEU A 105 -5.00 -4.65 -8.40
CA LEU A 105 -3.70 -4.49 -7.75
C LEU A 105 -2.58 -5.16 -8.55
N ARG A 106 -1.42 -4.51 -8.57
CA ARG A 106 -0.12 -5.09 -8.89
C ARG A 106 0.71 -5.09 -7.62
N VAL A 107 1.19 -6.25 -7.21
CA VAL A 107 2.05 -6.42 -6.04
C VAL A 107 3.45 -6.83 -6.46
N ARG A 108 4.41 -6.49 -5.61
CA ARG A 108 5.81 -6.83 -5.76
C ARG A 108 6.03 -8.33 -5.50
N PHE A 109 6.84 -8.98 -6.34
CA PHE A 109 7.33 -10.35 -6.14
C PHE A 109 8.84 -10.38 -6.01
#